data_AF-A0A662HKV7-F1
#
_entry.id   AF-A0A662HKV7-F1
#
_cell.length_a   1.000
_cell.length_b   1.000
_cell.length_c   1.000
_cell.angle_alpha   90.00
_cell.angle_beta   90.00
_cell.angle_gamma   90.00
#
_symmetry.space_group_name_H-M   'P 1'
#
loop_
_entity.id
_entity.type
_entity.pdbx_description
1 polymer ?
#
loop_
_entity_poly.entity_id
_entity_poly.type
_entity_poly.pdbx_seq_one_letter_code
_entity_poly.pdbx_strand_id
1 'polypeptide(L)'
;MLKVISALLLATVILSPIVVSALLLNNPIMLYDLFKDYLEGRNIAAITINIEPKINGETVSGTYVVVIHNLTASRYIGHSEIIHMKRVSLPARITFKVWRIPIKILPNKTVLYEPYEFLVIVANPAEGYLGSKIVEVWVQKPINIVSIGIELKPGKIHTYTNNGDSHYLLKVKTKEDTVEPLAEREMEWSKNETQETGTNIQLHSIPDLKVGYFVKENTVLYFESYTSDWYGSLVCPTPDEVEWNSNGKKETYPLEEPGSPVYLVENGAKGKLKFDVIYILEKWWIHFEKGGSYCYYVLYPSEYYGGSGEIYEYVSCSQCEGTPPDYAGCSYGSVGQELNLDFGPGGPGNAEIKTVIGFSFGYKVFYLSISWYREIEIDHFEIWFKWLKSGTLCRWRHNNDPNSYRAHFAWG
;
A
#
# COMPACT_ATOMS: atom_id res chain seq x y z
N MET A 1 -17.17 17.81 -49.13
CA MET A 1 -15.77 17.36 -48.98
C MET A 1 -15.19 17.74 -47.61
N LEU A 2 -15.27 19.01 -47.18
CA LEU A 2 -14.78 19.47 -45.86
C LEU A 2 -15.41 18.72 -44.66
N LYS A 3 -16.73 18.45 -44.68
CA LYS A 3 -17.43 17.69 -43.63
C LYS A 3 -16.97 16.22 -43.50
N VAL A 4 -16.54 15.60 -44.59
CA VAL A 4 -16.07 14.19 -44.60
C VAL A 4 -14.65 14.12 -44.05
N ILE A 5 -13.81 15.11 -44.37
CA ILE A 5 -12.44 15.23 -43.84
C ILE A 5 -12.49 15.52 -42.33
N SER A 6 -13.38 16.40 -41.86
CA SER A 6 -13.57 16.65 -40.42
C SER A 6 -14.09 15.44 -39.66
N ALA A 7 -15.00 14.64 -40.23
CA ALA A 7 -15.47 13.40 -39.61
C ALA A 7 -14.39 12.30 -39.57
N LEU A 8 -13.55 12.19 -40.62
CA LEU A 8 -12.41 11.27 -40.64
C LEU A 8 -11.31 11.66 -39.65
N LEU A 9 -11.05 12.96 -39.49
CA LEU A 9 -10.11 13.50 -38.50
C LEU A 9 -10.63 13.31 -37.07
N LEU A 10 -11.93 13.53 -36.82
CA LEU A 10 -12.53 13.25 -35.52
C LEU A 10 -12.51 11.74 -35.23
N ALA A 11 -12.82 10.91 -36.22
CA ALA A 11 -12.74 9.46 -36.11
C ALA A 11 -11.30 8.99 -35.88
N THR A 12 -10.27 9.56 -36.52
CA THR A 12 -8.86 9.16 -36.28
C THR A 12 -8.33 9.67 -34.94
N VAL A 13 -8.75 10.84 -34.47
CA VAL A 13 -8.39 11.37 -33.14
C VAL A 13 -9.06 10.58 -32.01
N ILE A 14 -10.27 10.07 -32.23
CA ILE A 14 -10.99 9.22 -31.26
C ILE A 14 -10.55 7.75 -31.38
N LEU A 15 -10.33 7.23 -32.59
CA LEU A 15 -9.97 5.83 -32.84
C LEU A 15 -8.50 5.54 -32.56
N SER A 16 -7.56 6.48 -32.70
CA SER A 16 -6.14 6.19 -32.43
C SER A 16 -5.84 5.90 -30.94
N PRO A 17 -6.40 6.61 -29.95
CA PRO A 17 -6.33 6.20 -28.55
C PRO A 17 -7.05 4.88 -28.30
N ILE A 18 -8.17 4.62 -28.99
CA ILE A 18 -8.95 3.38 -28.87
C ILE A 18 -8.17 2.18 -29.44
N VAL A 19 -7.52 2.31 -30.59
CA VAL A 19 -6.72 1.22 -31.20
C VAL A 19 -5.49 0.92 -30.33
N VAL A 20 -4.80 1.95 -29.85
CA VAL A 20 -3.67 1.77 -28.91
C VAL A 20 -4.15 1.13 -27.59
N SER A 21 -5.30 1.56 -27.06
CA SER A 21 -5.91 0.99 -25.86
C SER A 21 -6.42 -0.44 -26.05
N ALA A 22 -6.92 -0.79 -27.25
CA ALA A 22 -7.37 -2.14 -27.59
C ALA A 22 -6.18 -3.10 -27.72
N LEU A 23 -5.06 -2.64 -28.29
CA LEU A 23 -3.79 -3.35 -28.31
C LEU A 23 -3.21 -3.55 -26.90
N LEU A 24 -3.34 -2.54 -26.03
CA LEU A 24 -2.85 -2.59 -24.64
C LEU A 24 -3.67 -3.55 -23.76
N LEU A 25 -5.00 -3.52 -23.87
CA LEU A 25 -5.91 -4.36 -23.09
C LEU A 25 -6.06 -5.78 -23.66
N ASN A 26 -5.76 -5.98 -24.95
CA ASN A 26 -6.06 -7.20 -25.71
C ASN A 26 -7.50 -7.71 -25.52
N ASN A 27 -8.43 -6.80 -25.19
CA ASN A 27 -9.83 -7.08 -24.90
C ASN A 27 -10.70 -5.91 -25.44
N PRO A 28 -11.23 -6.03 -26.67
CA PRO A 28 -12.01 -4.95 -27.30
C PRO A 28 -13.33 -4.67 -26.59
N ILE A 29 -13.90 -5.65 -25.87
CA ILE A 29 -15.13 -5.49 -25.08
C ILE A 29 -14.88 -4.56 -23.89
N MET A 30 -13.77 -4.78 -23.17
CA MET A 30 -13.40 -3.96 -22.01
C MET A 30 -13.24 -2.48 -22.38
N LEU A 31 -12.65 -2.21 -23.55
CA LEU A 31 -12.47 -0.85 -24.03
C LEU A 31 -13.79 -0.17 -24.41
N TYR A 32 -14.68 -0.90 -25.08
CA TYR A 32 -16.02 -0.40 -25.41
C TYR A 32 -16.80 -0.08 -24.13
N ASP A 33 -16.72 -0.95 -23.13
CA ASP A 33 -17.40 -0.70 -21.87
C ASP A 33 -16.85 0.53 -21.13
N LEU A 34 -15.52 0.71 -21.07
CA LEU A 34 -14.93 1.91 -20.48
C LEU A 34 -15.39 3.19 -21.19
N PHE A 35 -15.53 3.14 -22.51
CA PHE A 35 -16.07 4.25 -23.29
C PHE A 35 -17.54 4.51 -22.94
N LYS A 36 -18.35 3.47 -22.78
CA LYS A 36 -19.74 3.59 -22.32
C LYS A 36 -19.81 4.17 -20.91
N ASP A 37 -19.01 3.67 -19.98
CA ASP A 37 -18.91 4.17 -18.60
C ASP A 37 -18.55 5.67 -18.59
N TYR A 38 -17.59 6.09 -19.42
CA TYR A 38 -17.23 7.51 -19.61
C TYR A 38 -18.42 8.36 -20.12
N LEU A 39 -19.16 7.87 -21.13
CA LEU A 39 -20.34 8.57 -21.64
C LEU A 39 -21.47 8.68 -20.61
N GLU A 40 -21.58 7.72 -19.70
CA GLU A 40 -22.52 7.73 -18.57
C GLU A 40 -22.02 8.56 -17.38
N GLY A 41 -20.88 9.25 -17.51
CA GLY A 41 -20.29 10.06 -16.45
C GLY A 41 -19.68 9.25 -15.31
N ARG A 42 -19.47 7.94 -15.50
CA ARG A 42 -18.84 7.07 -14.51
C ARG A 42 -17.33 7.17 -14.63
N ASN A 43 -16.67 7.50 -13.53
CA ASN A 43 -15.22 7.61 -13.49
C ASN A 43 -14.61 6.25 -13.17
N ILE A 44 -14.45 5.40 -14.19
CA ILE A 44 -13.95 4.02 -14.06
C ILE A 44 -12.59 3.90 -14.75
N ALA A 45 -11.68 3.10 -14.18
CA ALA A 45 -10.44 2.66 -14.80
C ALA A 45 -10.45 1.15 -14.99
N ALA A 46 -9.75 0.66 -16.02
CA ALA A 46 -9.31 -0.72 -16.11
C ALA A 46 -7.89 -0.86 -15.57
N ILE A 47 -7.70 -1.86 -14.72
CA ILE A 47 -6.39 -2.27 -14.23
C ILE A 47 -6.08 -3.63 -14.87
N THR A 48 -4.89 -3.76 -15.43
CA THR A 48 -4.36 -5.03 -15.92
C THR A 48 -3.09 -5.38 -15.15
N ILE A 49 -3.10 -6.54 -14.50
CA ILE A 49 -1.95 -7.09 -13.80
C ILE A 49 -1.38 -8.22 -14.66
N ASN A 50 -0.15 -8.05 -15.16
CA ASN A 50 0.61 -9.11 -15.80
C ASN A 50 1.35 -9.90 -14.71
N ILE A 51 1.02 -11.18 -14.56
CA ILE A 51 1.54 -12.01 -13.47
C ILE A 51 2.53 -13.01 -14.06
N GLU A 52 3.76 -12.97 -13.56
CA GLU A 52 4.83 -13.91 -13.87
C GLU A 52 5.22 -14.69 -12.60
N PRO A 53 4.87 -15.97 -12.47
CA PRO A 53 5.33 -16.78 -11.36
C PRO A 53 6.82 -17.11 -11.54
N LYS A 54 7.58 -17.03 -10.46
CA LYS A 54 9.03 -17.23 -10.45
C LYS A 54 9.40 -18.32 -9.46
N ILE A 55 10.30 -19.22 -9.87
CA ILE A 55 10.92 -20.20 -8.98
C ILE A 55 12.44 -20.03 -9.13
N ASN A 56 13.12 -19.73 -8.03
CA ASN A 56 14.55 -19.43 -8.01
C ASN A 56 14.91 -18.29 -8.98
N GLY A 57 14.03 -17.30 -9.11
CA GLY A 57 14.20 -16.15 -9.99
C GLY A 57 13.86 -16.36 -11.48
N GLU A 58 13.60 -17.59 -11.92
CA GLU A 58 13.20 -17.90 -13.30
C GLU A 58 11.69 -17.95 -13.46
N THR A 59 11.17 -17.36 -14.55
CA THR A 59 9.75 -17.40 -14.88
C THR A 59 9.34 -18.81 -15.31
N VAL A 60 8.35 -19.39 -14.62
CA VAL A 60 7.83 -20.72 -14.90
C VAL A 60 6.43 -20.66 -15.50
N SER A 61 6.11 -21.57 -16.41
CA SER A 61 4.78 -21.66 -17.00
C SER A 61 4.00 -22.82 -16.39
N GLY A 62 2.70 -22.63 -16.17
CA GLY A 62 1.87 -23.66 -15.56
C GLY A 62 0.45 -23.18 -15.27
N THR A 63 -0.40 -24.07 -14.77
CA THR A 63 -1.75 -23.71 -14.32
C THR A 63 -1.76 -23.53 -12.81
N TYR A 64 -2.12 -22.33 -12.37
CA TYR A 64 -2.10 -21.93 -10.96
C TYR A 64 -3.48 -21.46 -10.54
N VAL A 65 -3.80 -21.58 -9.25
CA VAL A 65 -4.87 -20.80 -8.64
C VAL A 65 -4.35 -19.39 -8.42
N VAL A 66 -5.07 -18.39 -8.93
CA VAL A 66 -4.78 -16.98 -8.70
C VAL A 66 -5.91 -16.38 -7.88
N VAL A 67 -5.56 -15.78 -6.74
CA VAL A 67 -6.47 -15.03 -5.88
C VAL A 67 -6.00 -13.58 -5.85
N ILE A 68 -6.90 -12.63 -6.09
CA ILE A 68 -6.60 -11.20 -6.00
C ILE A 68 -7.54 -10.59 -4.98
N HIS A 69 -6.98 -10.15 -3.86
CA HIS A 69 -7.67 -9.32 -2.88
C HIS A 69 -7.49 -7.85 -3.26
N ASN A 70 -8.57 -7.09 -3.27
CA ASN A 70 -8.58 -5.63 -3.23
C ASN A 70 -8.44 -5.20 -1.77
N LEU A 71 -7.24 -4.80 -1.37
CA LEU A 71 -6.97 -4.33 0.00
C LEU A 71 -7.52 -2.92 0.22
N THR A 72 -7.63 -2.09 -0.81
CA THR A 72 -8.23 -0.75 -0.72
C THR A 72 -9.69 -0.80 -0.24
N ALA A 73 -10.41 -1.91 -0.49
CA ALA A 73 -11.75 -2.12 0.02
C ALA A 73 -11.83 -2.01 1.56
N SER A 74 -10.77 -2.34 2.29
CA SER A 74 -10.79 -2.34 3.75
C SER A 74 -11.05 -0.97 4.37
N ARG A 75 -10.72 0.12 3.66
CA ARG A 75 -11.04 1.49 4.10
C ARG A 75 -12.54 1.78 4.09
N TYR A 76 -13.29 1.06 3.27
CA TYR A 76 -14.71 1.30 3.04
C TYR A 76 -15.62 0.29 3.75
N ILE A 77 -15.18 -0.96 3.87
CA ILE A 77 -15.97 -2.05 4.44
C ILE A 77 -15.29 -2.78 5.61
N GLY A 78 -14.10 -2.34 6.04
CA GLY A 78 -13.38 -2.88 7.20
C GLY A 78 -12.57 -4.16 6.94
N HIS A 79 -12.58 -4.67 5.72
CA HIS A 79 -11.84 -5.85 5.29
C HIS A 79 -11.56 -5.83 3.78
N SER A 80 -10.63 -6.65 3.31
CA SER A 80 -10.31 -6.85 1.90
C SER A 80 -11.43 -7.58 1.16
N GLU A 81 -11.47 -7.43 -0.16
CA GLU A 81 -12.43 -8.13 -1.03
C GLU A 81 -11.69 -8.98 -2.06
N ILE A 82 -11.97 -10.28 -2.15
CA ILE A 82 -11.47 -11.08 -3.26
C ILE A 82 -12.23 -10.69 -4.54
N ILE A 83 -11.55 -10.06 -5.49
CA ILE A 83 -12.13 -9.63 -6.77
C ILE A 83 -11.86 -10.62 -7.90
N HIS A 84 -10.89 -11.52 -7.72
CA HIS A 84 -10.56 -12.57 -8.68
C HIS A 84 -10.17 -13.84 -7.94
N MET A 85 -10.72 -14.98 -8.35
CA MET A 85 -10.33 -16.30 -7.87
C MET A 85 -10.62 -17.35 -8.95
N LYS A 86 -9.59 -17.72 -9.72
CA LYS A 86 -9.71 -18.72 -10.80
C LYS A 86 -8.43 -19.50 -10.98
N ARG A 87 -8.52 -20.66 -11.66
CA ARG A 87 -7.36 -21.33 -12.22
C ARG A 87 -6.96 -20.64 -13.53
N VAL A 88 -5.71 -20.21 -13.63
CA VAL A 88 -5.17 -19.45 -14.76
C VAL A 88 -3.85 -20.08 -15.21
N SER A 89 -3.68 -20.22 -16.52
CA SER A 89 -2.38 -20.58 -17.09
C SER A 89 -1.48 -19.36 -17.09
N LEU A 90 -0.46 -19.35 -16.23
CA LEU A 90 0.50 -18.26 -16.10
C LEU A 90 1.78 -18.54 -16.91
N PRO A 91 2.52 -17.51 -17.37
CA PRO A 91 2.24 -16.08 -17.23
C PRO A 91 0.99 -15.61 -17.96
N ALA A 92 0.20 -14.73 -17.35
CA ALA A 92 -1.02 -14.19 -17.95
C ALA A 92 -1.31 -12.75 -17.54
N ARG A 93 -2.27 -12.15 -18.26
CA ARG A 93 -2.81 -10.83 -17.97
C ARG A 93 -4.22 -10.98 -17.37
N ILE A 94 -4.45 -10.39 -16.22
CA ILE A 94 -5.77 -10.33 -15.59
C ILE A 94 -6.22 -8.89 -15.57
N THR A 95 -7.38 -8.62 -16.17
CA THR A 95 -7.93 -7.27 -16.29
C THR A 95 -9.29 -7.18 -15.60
N PHE A 96 -9.49 -6.12 -14.82
CA PHE A 96 -10.75 -5.81 -14.14
C PHE A 96 -10.95 -4.30 -14.04
N LYS A 97 -12.17 -3.88 -13.70
CA LYS A 97 -12.57 -2.46 -13.57
C LYS A 97 -12.58 -2.03 -12.13
N VAL A 98 -12.21 -0.78 -11.88
CA VAL A 98 -12.30 -0.12 -10.58
C VAL A 98 -12.84 1.30 -10.73
N TRP A 99 -13.43 1.84 -9.67
CA TRP A 99 -13.77 3.26 -9.61
C TRP A 99 -12.50 4.10 -9.50
N ARG A 100 -12.54 5.34 -9.96
CA ARG A 100 -11.47 6.32 -9.74
C ARG A 100 -11.95 7.31 -8.70
N ILE A 101 -11.43 7.16 -7.48
CA ILE A 101 -11.84 7.93 -6.31
C ILE A 101 -10.94 9.16 -6.20
N PRO A 102 -11.44 10.39 -6.41
CA PRO A 102 -10.62 11.59 -6.35
C PRO A 102 -10.25 11.92 -4.89
N ILE A 103 -8.97 12.17 -4.65
CA ILE A 103 -8.44 12.53 -3.32
C ILE A 103 -8.11 14.02 -3.22
N LYS A 104 -7.64 14.63 -4.31
CA LYS A 104 -7.19 16.04 -4.30
C LYS A 104 -7.25 16.64 -5.69
N ILE A 105 -7.57 17.93 -5.77
CA ILE A 105 -7.44 18.71 -7.01
C ILE A 105 -6.27 19.68 -6.83
N LEU A 106 -5.24 19.53 -7.66
CA LEU A 106 -4.07 20.39 -7.63
C LEU A 106 -4.38 21.79 -8.21
N PRO A 107 -3.60 22.84 -7.91
CA PRO A 107 -3.81 24.20 -8.44
C PRO A 107 -3.84 24.27 -9.97
N ASN A 108 -3.14 23.35 -10.65
CA ASN A 108 -3.16 23.21 -12.10
C ASN A 108 -4.40 22.47 -12.65
N LYS A 109 -5.40 22.21 -11.80
CA LYS A 109 -6.64 21.44 -12.07
C LYS A 109 -6.45 19.94 -12.35
N THR A 110 -5.26 19.39 -12.12
CA THR A 110 -5.07 17.94 -12.17
C THR A 110 -5.78 17.30 -10.98
N VAL A 111 -6.59 16.28 -11.24
CA VAL A 111 -7.23 15.48 -10.20
C VAL A 111 -6.30 14.33 -9.86
N LEU A 112 -5.90 14.24 -8.59
CA LEU A 112 -5.24 13.07 -8.03
C LEU A 112 -6.30 12.08 -7.58
N TYR A 113 -6.10 10.83 -7.96
CA TYR A 113 -6.92 9.70 -7.54
C TYR A 113 -6.20 8.82 -6.53
N GLU A 114 -6.98 8.20 -5.64
CA GLU A 114 -6.53 7.18 -4.70
C GLU A 114 -5.89 6.01 -5.46
N PRO A 115 -4.71 5.51 -5.04
CA PRO A 115 -4.15 4.28 -5.59
C PRO A 115 -4.96 3.06 -5.13
N TYR A 116 -4.96 2.02 -5.95
CA TYR A 116 -5.50 0.72 -5.55
C TYR A 116 -4.39 -0.22 -5.14
N GLU A 117 -4.59 -0.92 -4.03
CA GLU A 117 -3.67 -1.92 -3.50
C GLU A 117 -4.29 -3.30 -3.65
N PHE A 118 -3.58 -4.21 -4.31
CA PHE A 118 -4.01 -5.60 -4.46
C PHE A 118 -3.00 -6.56 -3.85
N LEU A 119 -3.47 -7.50 -3.04
CA LEU A 119 -2.70 -8.68 -2.70
C LEU A 119 -2.99 -9.77 -3.73
N VAL A 120 -1.96 -10.13 -4.49
CA VAL A 120 -2.03 -11.21 -5.49
C VAL A 120 -1.36 -12.45 -4.90
N ILE A 121 -2.13 -13.52 -4.76
CA ILE A 121 -1.67 -14.83 -4.29
C ILE A 121 -1.69 -15.79 -5.48
N VAL A 122 -0.59 -16.50 -5.69
CA VAL A 122 -0.46 -17.54 -6.71
C VAL A 122 -0.12 -18.84 -6.00
N ALA A 123 -0.98 -19.84 -6.19
CA ALA A 123 -0.85 -21.15 -5.58
C ALA A 123 -0.85 -22.25 -6.64
N ASN A 124 0.03 -23.24 -6.48
CA ASN A 124 -0.07 -24.54 -7.15
C ASN A 124 -0.32 -25.61 -6.07
N PRO A 125 -1.58 -25.91 -5.73
CA PRO A 125 -1.90 -26.91 -4.71
C PRO A 125 -1.39 -28.31 -5.01
N ALA A 126 -1.24 -28.68 -6.30
CA ALA A 126 -0.77 -30.01 -6.69
C ALA A 126 0.72 -30.22 -6.39
N GLU A 127 1.52 -29.17 -6.49
CA GLU A 127 2.97 -29.22 -6.28
C GLU A 127 3.41 -28.55 -4.96
N GLY A 128 2.46 -27.99 -4.20
CA GLY A 128 2.71 -27.37 -2.90
C GLY A 128 3.43 -26.03 -2.97
N TYR A 129 3.38 -25.33 -4.10
CA TYR A 129 3.98 -24.00 -4.25
C TYR A 129 3.00 -22.89 -3.92
N LEU A 130 3.46 -21.88 -3.18
CA LEU A 130 2.69 -20.67 -2.88
C LEU A 130 3.60 -19.45 -2.94
N GLY A 131 3.07 -18.34 -3.45
CA GLY A 131 3.70 -17.04 -3.39
C GLY A 131 2.65 -15.94 -3.37
N SER A 132 3.01 -14.80 -2.78
CA SER A 132 2.12 -13.66 -2.66
C SER A 132 2.89 -12.35 -2.78
N LYS A 133 2.20 -11.30 -3.24
CA LYS A 133 2.78 -9.96 -3.37
C LYS A 133 1.71 -8.88 -3.36
N ILE A 134 1.97 -7.78 -2.67
CA ILE A 134 1.18 -6.55 -2.81
C ILE A 134 1.63 -5.77 -4.05
N VAL A 135 0.64 -5.28 -4.80
CA VAL A 135 0.84 -4.37 -5.92
C VAL A 135 -0.02 -3.14 -5.74
N GLU A 136 0.63 -1.98 -5.79
CA GLU A 136 -0.02 -0.68 -5.81
C GLU A 136 -0.18 -0.20 -7.25
N VAL A 137 -1.34 0.38 -7.57
CA VAL A 137 -1.68 0.87 -8.89
C VAL A 137 -2.30 2.27 -8.80
N TRP A 138 -1.52 3.27 -9.21
CA TRP A 138 -1.98 4.65 -9.34
C TRP A 138 -2.92 4.82 -10.53
N VAL A 139 -4.22 4.99 -10.28
CA VAL A 139 -5.27 5.09 -11.32
C VAL A 139 -5.42 6.51 -11.88
N GLN A 140 -4.30 7.15 -12.22
CA GLN A 140 -4.28 8.47 -12.84
C GLN A 140 -4.76 8.45 -14.31
N LYS A 141 -4.75 7.27 -14.94
CA LYS A 141 -5.24 7.06 -16.32
C LYS A 141 -6.43 6.10 -16.32
N PRO A 142 -7.29 6.11 -17.36
CA PRO A 142 -8.37 5.14 -17.51
C PRO A 142 -7.91 3.70 -17.73
N ILE A 143 -6.67 3.50 -18.18
CA ILE A 143 -6.07 2.18 -18.39
C ILE A 143 -4.71 2.18 -17.71
N ASN A 144 -4.53 1.26 -16.77
CA ASN A 144 -3.31 1.09 -16.00
C ASN A 144 -2.84 -0.35 -16.16
N ILE A 145 -1.55 -0.54 -16.45
CA ILE A 145 -0.94 -1.85 -16.67
C ILE A 145 0.28 -1.94 -15.78
N VAL A 146 0.34 -2.99 -14.97
CA VAL A 146 1.48 -3.29 -14.09
C VAL A 146 1.93 -4.72 -14.34
N SER A 147 3.24 -4.96 -14.28
CA SER A 147 3.82 -6.30 -14.37
C SER A 147 4.46 -6.68 -13.04
N ILE A 148 4.12 -7.86 -12.53
CA ILE A 148 4.64 -8.36 -11.25
C ILE A 148 5.23 -9.76 -11.42
N GLY A 149 6.43 -9.94 -10.87
CA GLY A 149 6.98 -11.26 -10.59
C GLY A 149 6.59 -11.70 -9.18
N ILE A 150 6.05 -12.91 -9.04
CA ILE A 150 5.69 -13.52 -7.75
C ILE A 150 6.55 -14.75 -7.52
N GLU A 151 7.41 -14.69 -6.51
CA GLU A 151 8.27 -15.83 -6.14
C GLU A 151 7.44 -16.91 -5.45
N LEU A 152 7.46 -18.11 -6.01
CA LEU A 152 6.77 -19.28 -5.52
C LEU A 152 7.72 -20.14 -4.68
N LYS A 153 7.32 -20.43 -3.45
CA LYS A 153 8.10 -21.25 -2.52
C LYS A 153 7.43 -22.61 -2.30
N PRO A 154 8.18 -23.73 -2.36
CA PRO A 154 7.63 -25.07 -2.12
C PRO A 154 7.32 -25.30 -0.64
N GLY A 155 6.44 -26.25 -0.35
CA GLY A 155 6.11 -26.68 1.01
C GLY A 155 5.24 -25.68 1.78
N LYS A 156 4.59 -24.76 1.07
CA LYS A 156 3.79 -23.67 1.62
C LYS A 156 2.28 -23.93 1.60
N ILE A 157 1.91 -25.13 1.15
CA ILE A 157 0.54 -25.63 1.14
C ILE A 157 0.55 -26.94 1.92
N HIS A 158 -0.12 -26.92 3.07
CA HIS A 158 -0.17 -28.02 4.02
C HIS A 158 -1.48 -28.78 3.83
N THR A 159 -1.44 -29.96 3.22
CA THR A 159 -2.64 -30.79 3.07
C THR A 159 -2.60 -31.92 4.10
N TYR A 160 -3.64 -31.99 4.93
CA TYR A 160 -3.80 -33.11 5.85
C TYR A 160 -4.58 -34.22 5.12
N THR A 161 -4.10 -35.46 5.22
CA THR A 161 -4.76 -36.63 4.64
C THR A 161 -6.06 -36.94 5.38
N ASN A 162 -7.16 -36.28 4.99
CA ASN A 162 -8.49 -36.67 5.44
C ASN A 162 -9.25 -37.40 4.33
N ASN A 163 -9.51 -38.68 4.57
CA ASN A 163 -10.49 -39.47 3.85
C ASN A 163 -11.89 -38.99 4.25
N GLY A 164 -12.55 -38.25 3.37
CA GLY A 164 -13.99 -38.00 3.45
C GLY A 164 -14.36 -36.65 4.04
N ASP A 165 -14.52 -35.65 3.18
CA ASP A 165 -15.80 -34.98 3.01
C ASP A 165 -15.75 -34.10 1.77
N SER A 166 -16.60 -34.44 0.80
CA SER A 166 -16.82 -33.63 -0.40
C SER A 166 -17.71 -32.45 -0.03
N HIS A 167 -17.17 -31.23 -0.04
CA HIS A 167 -18.01 -30.04 -0.05
C HIS A 167 -18.82 -30.02 -1.35
N TYR A 168 -20.15 -30.14 -1.24
CA TYR A 168 -21.05 -30.08 -2.37
C TYR A 168 -21.28 -28.62 -2.77
N LEU A 169 -20.42 -28.11 -3.66
CA LEU A 169 -20.66 -26.83 -4.31
C LEU A 169 -21.83 -26.98 -5.31
N LEU A 170 -22.84 -26.12 -5.17
CA LEU A 170 -24.00 -26.07 -6.05
C LEU A 170 -23.55 -25.63 -7.44
N LYS A 171 -23.57 -26.56 -8.41
CA LYS A 171 -23.27 -26.28 -9.82
C LYS A 171 -24.33 -25.35 -10.41
N VAL A 172 -23.96 -24.10 -10.69
CA VAL A 172 -24.79 -23.20 -11.50
C VAL A 172 -24.49 -23.45 -12.97
N LYS A 173 -25.43 -24.07 -13.69
CA LYS A 173 -25.36 -24.16 -15.16
C LYS A 173 -25.57 -22.76 -15.76
N THR A 174 -24.52 -22.17 -16.30
CA THR A 174 -24.63 -21.00 -17.17
C THR A 174 -25.00 -21.45 -18.60
N LYS A 175 -25.55 -20.53 -19.41
CA LYS A 175 -26.02 -20.80 -20.79
C LYS A 175 -24.90 -21.18 -21.78
N GLU A 176 -23.65 -21.05 -21.38
CA GLU A 176 -22.47 -21.45 -22.13
C GLU A 176 -21.88 -22.67 -21.42
N ASP A 177 -21.80 -23.81 -22.10
CA ASP A 177 -21.48 -25.17 -21.59
C ASP A 177 -20.09 -25.35 -20.92
N THR A 178 -19.48 -24.28 -20.43
CA THR A 178 -18.27 -24.31 -19.60
C THR A 178 -18.64 -24.49 -18.13
N VAL A 179 -18.41 -25.70 -17.62
CA VAL A 179 -18.37 -25.96 -16.17
C VAL A 179 -17.08 -25.33 -15.63
N GLU A 180 -17.12 -24.04 -15.29
CA GLU A 180 -16.06 -23.47 -14.45
C GLU A 180 -16.20 -24.12 -13.05
N PRO A 181 -15.15 -24.72 -12.48
CA PRO A 181 -15.20 -25.17 -11.10
C PRO A 181 -15.42 -23.93 -10.23
N LEU A 182 -16.62 -23.78 -9.67
CA LEU A 182 -16.93 -22.68 -8.77
C LEU A 182 -16.07 -22.89 -7.53
N ALA A 183 -15.04 -22.06 -7.39
CA ALA A 183 -14.42 -21.90 -6.09
C ALA A 183 -15.34 -20.97 -5.28
N GLU A 184 -15.81 -21.43 -4.13
CA GLU A 184 -16.49 -20.56 -3.16
C GLU A 184 -15.45 -19.94 -2.26
N ARG A 185 -15.69 -18.69 -1.89
CA ARG A 185 -14.84 -17.92 -0.99
C ARG A 185 -15.67 -17.48 0.19
N GLU A 186 -15.10 -17.60 1.37
CA GLU A 186 -15.73 -17.17 2.61
C GLU A 186 -14.69 -16.42 3.43
N MET A 187 -15.02 -15.19 3.83
CA MET A 187 -14.31 -14.53 4.91
C MET A 187 -14.97 -14.97 6.21
N GLU A 188 -14.25 -15.71 7.05
CA GLU A 188 -14.80 -16.20 8.31
C GLU A 188 -14.90 -15.05 9.32
N TRP A 189 -13.85 -14.24 9.43
CA TRP A 189 -13.81 -13.06 10.29
C TRP A 189 -12.66 -12.11 9.94
N SER A 190 -12.77 -10.88 10.44
CA SER A 190 -11.73 -9.85 10.46
C SER A 190 -11.57 -9.31 11.90
N LYS A 191 -10.33 -9.08 12.34
CA LYS A 191 -9.99 -8.54 13.66
C LYS A 191 -8.91 -7.48 13.53
N ASN A 192 -8.95 -6.47 14.40
CA ASN A 192 -7.98 -5.38 14.41
C ASN A 192 -7.18 -5.38 15.71
N GLU A 193 -5.90 -4.99 15.63
CA GLU A 193 -5.03 -4.76 16.78
C GLU A 193 -4.12 -3.57 16.49
N THR A 194 -3.91 -2.70 17.48
CA THR A 194 -3.00 -1.56 17.36
C THR A 194 -1.64 -1.93 17.91
N GLN A 195 -0.58 -1.62 17.15
CA GLN A 195 0.79 -1.96 17.47
C GLN A 195 1.73 -0.78 17.36
N GLU A 196 2.57 -0.60 18.37
CA GLU A 196 3.65 0.38 18.36
C GLU A 196 4.75 -0.05 17.38
N THR A 197 4.95 0.74 16.34
CA THR A 197 5.97 0.51 15.30
C THR A 197 7.03 1.60 15.33
N GLY A 198 8.26 1.22 15.69
CA GLY A 198 9.41 2.12 15.66
C GLY A 198 9.75 2.58 14.23
N THR A 199 10.06 3.87 14.08
CA THR A 199 10.50 4.44 12.79
C THR A 199 11.89 5.05 12.86
N ASN A 200 12.41 5.44 11.69
CA ASN A 200 13.73 6.08 11.54
C ASN A 200 13.58 7.59 11.36
N ILE A 201 12.38 8.14 11.58
CA ILE A 201 12.15 9.57 11.57
C ILE A 201 12.77 10.13 12.85
N GLN A 202 13.70 11.07 12.67
CA GLN A 202 14.42 11.73 13.75
C GLN A 202 13.94 13.17 13.89
N LEU A 203 13.69 13.59 15.11
CA LEU A 203 13.28 14.95 15.44
C LEU A 203 14.34 15.58 16.34
N HIS A 204 14.94 16.69 15.88
CA HIS A 204 16.04 17.37 16.57
C HIS A 204 15.69 18.83 16.84
N SER A 205 15.81 19.26 18.08
CA SER A 205 15.79 20.66 18.49
C SER A 205 17.23 21.18 18.71
N ILE A 206 17.39 22.51 18.66
CA ILE A 206 18.55 23.26 19.18
C ILE A 206 18.12 24.05 20.42
N PRO A 207 19.04 24.53 21.28
CA PRO A 207 18.71 25.38 22.43
C PRO A 207 17.76 26.52 22.06
N ASP A 208 16.76 26.78 22.90
CA ASP A 208 15.75 27.83 22.71
C ASP A 208 14.82 27.66 21.48
N LEU A 209 14.77 26.46 20.90
CA LEU A 209 13.86 26.10 19.82
C LEU A 209 13.01 24.92 20.24
N LYS A 210 11.72 24.95 19.92
CA LYS A 210 10.83 23.80 20.00
C LYS A 210 10.51 23.32 18.60
N VAL A 211 10.58 22.02 18.36
CA VAL A 211 10.40 21.41 17.04
C VAL A 211 9.43 20.25 17.19
N GLY A 212 8.52 20.12 16.24
CA GLY A 212 7.52 19.07 16.14
C GLY A 212 7.32 18.65 14.69
N TYR A 213 6.37 17.77 14.46
CA TYR A 213 5.91 17.45 13.12
C TYR A 213 4.40 17.57 13.00
N PHE A 214 3.95 17.71 11.76
CA PHE A 214 2.54 17.75 11.40
C PHE A 214 2.31 16.74 10.27
N VAL A 215 1.26 15.92 10.44
CA VAL A 215 0.82 14.89 9.48
C VAL A 215 -0.47 15.38 8.87
N LYS A 216 -0.54 15.39 7.53
CA LYS A 216 -1.78 15.71 6.83
C LYS A 216 -2.58 14.45 6.53
N GLU A 217 -3.85 14.61 6.18
CA GLU A 217 -4.77 13.51 5.85
C GLU A 217 -4.20 12.53 4.80
N ASN A 218 -3.42 12.99 3.81
CA ASN A 218 -2.82 12.11 2.79
C ASN A 218 -1.32 11.86 2.98
N THR A 219 -0.80 12.04 4.20
CA THR A 219 0.60 11.73 4.52
C THR A 219 0.74 10.24 4.79
N VAL A 220 1.15 9.51 3.76
CA VAL A 220 1.23 8.06 3.77
C VAL A 220 2.56 7.55 4.36
N LEU A 221 2.46 6.44 5.11
CA LEU A 221 3.58 5.60 5.50
C LEU A 221 3.35 4.19 4.95
N TYR A 222 4.43 3.41 4.81
CA TYR A 222 4.34 2.04 4.32
C TYR A 222 4.83 1.07 5.38
N PHE A 223 4.07 0.01 5.64
CA PHE A 223 4.45 -1.04 6.57
C PHE A 223 4.30 -2.42 5.94
N GLU A 224 5.09 -3.39 6.43
CA GLU A 224 5.08 -4.76 5.94
C GLU A 224 3.73 -5.45 6.18
N SER A 225 3.27 -6.21 5.18
CA SER A 225 2.11 -7.10 5.24
C SER A 225 2.53 -8.56 5.12
N TYR A 226 1.70 -9.48 5.62
CA TYR A 226 1.94 -10.91 5.59
C TYR A 226 0.73 -11.73 5.13
N THR A 227 1.01 -12.87 4.51
CA THR A 227 0.03 -13.93 4.25
C THR A 227 0.56 -15.21 4.86
N SER A 228 -0.31 -15.99 5.51
CA SER A 228 0.10 -17.30 5.99
C SER A 228 0.25 -18.30 4.84
N ASP A 229 0.91 -19.42 5.12
CA ASP A 229 0.77 -20.63 4.30
C ASP A 229 -0.72 -21.03 4.17
N TRP A 230 -1.03 -21.87 3.18
CA TRP A 230 -2.37 -22.43 2.99
C TRP A 230 -2.51 -23.76 3.70
N TYR A 231 -3.60 -23.95 4.43
CA TYR A 231 -3.86 -25.16 5.21
C TYR A 231 -5.14 -25.85 4.73
N GLY A 232 -4.97 -27.02 4.13
CA GLY A 232 -6.05 -27.91 3.71
C GLY A 232 -6.47 -28.84 4.84
N SER A 233 -7.46 -28.42 5.63
CA SER A 233 -8.04 -29.15 6.78
C SER A 233 -9.47 -28.68 7.04
N LEU A 234 -10.24 -29.45 7.82
CA LEU A 234 -11.50 -28.98 8.41
C LEU A 234 -11.29 -27.95 9.54
N VAL A 235 -10.09 -27.92 10.11
CA VAL A 235 -9.72 -27.02 11.20
C VAL A 235 -8.54 -26.17 10.75
N CYS A 236 -8.74 -24.86 10.71
CA CYS A 236 -7.67 -23.92 10.45
C CYS A 236 -6.80 -23.77 11.72
N PRO A 237 -5.46 -23.90 11.63
CA PRO A 237 -4.57 -23.62 12.76
C PRO A 237 -4.75 -22.18 13.25
N THR A 238 -4.43 -21.90 14.52
CA THR A 238 -4.52 -20.52 15.02
C THR A 238 -3.39 -19.65 14.44
N PRO A 239 -3.54 -18.31 14.43
CA PRO A 239 -2.53 -17.40 13.85
C PRO A 239 -1.11 -17.54 14.42
N ASP A 240 -0.95 -18.08 15.63
CA ASP A 240 0.34 -18.34 16.27
C ASP A 240 0.96 -19.71 15.91
N GLU A 241 0.20 -20.56 15.22
CA GLU A 241 0.61 -21.89 14.76
C GLU A 241 0.90 -21.94 13.26
N VAL A 242 0.64 -20.84 12.54
CA VAL A 242 0.87 -20.76 11.10
C VAL A 242 2.23 -20.16 10.75
N GLU A 243 2.71 -20.53 9.57
CA GLU A 243 3.90 -19.94 8.96
C GLU A 243 3.50 -18.68 8.19
N TRP A 244 4.21 -17.58 8.45
CA TRP A 244 3.93 -16.27 7.87
C TRP A 244 4.94 -15.90 6.79
N ASN A 245 4.45 -15.35 5.67
CA ASN A 245 5.28 -14.90 4.56
C ASN A 245 4.99 -13.43 4.26
N SER A 246 6.05 -12.63 4.16
CA SER A 246 5.95 -11.22 3.81
C SER A 246 5.40 -11.06 2.38
N ASN A 247 4.45 -10.15 2.22
CA ASN A 247 3.85 -9.75 0.95
C ASN A 247 4.55 -8.51 0.36
N GLY A 248 5.45 -7.89 1.12
CA GLY A 248 5.99 -6.57 0.87
C GLY A 248 5.21 -5.48 1.60
N LYS A 249 5.44 -4.27 1.12
CA LYS A 249 4.96 -3.02 1.71
C LYS A 249 3.52 -2.75 1.34
N LYS A 250 2.75 -2.21 2.29
CA LYS A 250 1.40 -1.70 2.08
C LYS A 250 1.30 -0.25 2.53
N GLU A 251 0.64 0.56 1.71
CA GLU A 251 0.26 1.93 1.98
C GLU A 251 -0.65 2.02 3.23
N THR A 252 -0.35 2.96 4.12
CA THR A 252 -1.02 3.12 5.41
C THR A 252 -1.24 4.60 5.68
N TYR A 253 -2.51 4.99 5.81
CA TYR A 253 -2.95 6.37 5.97
C TYR A 253 -3.06 6.76 7.44
N PRO A 254 -2.95 8.06 7.77
CA PRO A 254 -3.25 8.51 9.10
C PRO A 254 -4.76 8.44 9.34
N LEU A 255 -5.19 7.85 10.47
CA LEU A 255 -6.59 7.75 10.87
C LEU A 255 -7.23 9.13 11.08
N GLU A 256 -6.44 10.08 11.57
CA GLU A 256 -6.88 11.45 11.87
C GLU A 256 -5.80 12.44 11.45
N GLU A 257 -6.21 13.58 10.88
CA GLU A 257 -5.35 14.76 10.79
C GLU A 257 -5.29 15.41 12.19
N PRO A 258 -4.14 15.39 12.88
CA PRO A 258 -4.03 16.07 14.15
C PRO A 258 -4.29 17.57 13.96
N GLY A 259 -5.20 18.15 14.75
CA GLY A 259 -5.53 19.59 14.68
C GLY A 259 -4.41 20.52 15.15
N SER A 260 -3.29 19.96 15.62
CA SER A 260 -2.12 20.70 16.09
C SER A 260 -0.83 19.89 15.86
N PRO A 261 0.35 20.53 15.86
CA PRO A 261 1.63 19.85 15.78
C PRO A 261 1.78 18.81 16.88
N VAL A 262 2.28 17.64 16.49
CA VAL A 262 2.43 16.48 17.36
C VAL A 262 3.89 16.29 17.72
N TYR A 263 4.12 15.80 18.94
CA TYR A 263 5.41 15.44 19.55
C TYR A 263 6.51 16.49 19.42
N LEU A 264 6.74 17.19 20.52
CA LEU A 264 7.57 18.37 20.54
C LEU A 264 8.87 18.07 21.29
N VAL A 265 10.02 18.14 20.60
CA VAL A 265 11.34 18.22 21.24
C VAL A 265 11.71 19.69 21.43
N GLU A 266 12.33 20.01 22.55
CA GLU A 266 12.76 21.38 22.85
C GLU A 266 14.15 21.43 23.48
N ASN A 267 14.76 22.61 23.40
CA ASN A 267 15.99 22.94 24.10
C ASN A 267 17.14 21.95 23.84
N GLY A 268 17.36 21.59 22.57
CA GLY A 268 18.45 20.69 22.18
C GLY A 268 18.11 19.20 22.28
N ALA A 269 16.89 18.85 22.72
CA ALA A 269 16.46 17.46 22.77
C ALA A 269 16.38 16.83 21.36
N LYS A 270 16.68 15.53 21.30
CA LYS A 270 16.75 14.74 20.07
C LYS A 270 16.16 13.37 20.31
N GLY A 271 15.47 12.82 19.32
CA GLY A 271 14.93 11.48 19.41
C GLY A 271 14.39 10.90 18.11
N LYS A 272 14.03 9.62 18.14
CA LYS A 272 13.32 8.91 17.06
C LYS A 272 11.83 8.73 17.37
N LEU A 273 10.98 8.74 16.35
CA LEU A 273 9.53 8.57 16.50
C LEU A 273 9.07 7.11 16.36
N LYS A 274 8.11 6.67 17.17
CA LYS A 274 7.31 5.44 16.96
C LYS A 274 5.85 5.80 16.68
N PHE A 275 5.16 5.09 15.79
CA PHE A 275 3.73 5.29 15.51
C PHE A 275 2.91 4.09 15.98
N ASP A 276 1.70 4.34 16.47
CA ASP A 276 0.67 3.34 16.67
C ASP A 276 0.02 3.00 15.33
N VAL A 277 0.18 1.76 14.88
CA VAL A 277 -0.31 1.26 13.59
C VAL A 277 -1.40 0.23 13.83
N ILE A 278 -2.56 0.42 13.20
CA ILE A 278 -3.68 -0.52 13.23
C ILE A 278 -3.44 -1.60 12.18
N TYR A 279 -3.29 -2.84 12.63
CA TYR A 279 -3.21 -4.02 11.77
C TYR A 279 -4.56 -4.73 11.73
N ILE A 280 -4.93 -5.19 10.53
CA ILE A 280 -6.09 -6.06 10.30
C ILE A 280 -5.59 -7.47 10.04
N LEU A 281 -6.17 -8.43 10.76
CA LEU A 281 -6.02 -9.85 10.55
C LEU A 281 -7.33 -10.43 10.03
N GLU A 282 -7.27 -11.04 8.86
CA GLU A 282 -8.40 -11.69 8.21
C GLU A 282 -8.18 -13.18 8.11
N LYS A 283 -9.25 -13.95 8.32
CA LYS A 283 -9.27 -15.39 8.08
C LYS A 283 -10.15 -15.71 6.88
N TRP A 284 -9.56 -16.36 5.89
CA TRP A 284 -10.21 -16.69 4.63
C TRP A 284 -10.27 -18.19 4.41
N TRP A 285 -11.36 -18.64 3.80
CA TRP A 285 -11.52 -19.97 3.24
C TRP A 285 -11.74 -19.90 1.74
N ILE A 286 -11.11 -20.84 1.04
CA ILE A 286 -11.35 -21.10 -0.38
C ILE A 286 -11.73 -22.56 -0.53
N HIS A 287 -12.90 -22.80 -1.11
CA HIS A 287 -13.44 -24.13 -1.35
C HIS A 287 -13.40 -24.44 -2.83
N PHE A 288 -12.71 -25.52 -3.24
CA PHE A 288 -12.71 -25.97 -4.64
C PHE A 288 -13.65 -27.16 -4.82
N GLU A 289 -14.43 -27.16 -5.92
CA GLU A 289 -15.25 -28.33 -6.33
C GLU A 289 -14.42 -29.62 -6.40
N LYS A 290 -13.17 -29.51 -6.84
CA LYS A 290 -12.17 -30.58 -6.89
C LYS A 290 -10.83 -30.03 -6.43
N GLY A 291 -10.37 -30.47 -5.26
CA GLY A 291 -9.07 -30.07 -4.70
C GLY A 291 -9.06 -29.69 -3.22
N GLY A 292 -10.21 -29.77 -2.54
CA GLY A 292 -10.32 -29.53 -1.10
C GLY A 292 -10.63 -28.08 -0.74
N SER A 293 -10.70 -27.81 0.55
CA SER A 293 -10.89 -26.49 1.15
C SER A 293 -9.58 -26.06 1.78
N TYR A 294 -9.19 -24.79 1.60
CA TYR A 294 -7.97 -24.24 2.19
C TYR A 294 -8.34 -23.03 3.02
N CYS A 295 -7.79 -22.94 4.23
CA CYS A 295 -7.79 -21.72 4.99
C CYS A 295 -6.43 -21.03 4.92
N TYR A 296 -6.43 -19.71 5.08
CA TYR A 296 -5.23 -18.90 5.24
C TYR A 296 -5.59 -17.58 5.92
N TYR A 297 -4.55 -16.88 6.36
CA TYR A 297 -4.66 -15.58 6.98
C TYR A 297 -4.01 -14.50 6.13
N VAL A 298 -4.59 -13.31 6.16
CA VAL A 298 -3.97 -12.09 5.62
C VAL A 298 -3.83 -11.08 6.75
N LEU A 299 -2.61 -10.61 6.98
CA LEU A 299 -2.28 -9.59 7.96
C LEU A 299 -1.74 -8.36 7.24
N TYR A 300 -2.33 -7.20 7.47
CA TYR A 300 -1.87 -5.98 6.81
C TYR A 300 -2.16 -4.71 7.62
N PRO A 301 -1.35 -3.66 7.47
CA PRO A 301 -1.61 -2.37 8.11
C PRO A 301 -2.78 -1.66 7.41
N SER A 302 -3.71 -1.11 8.18
CA SER A 302 -4.83 -0.32 7.65
C SER A 302 -4.52 1.16 7.73
N GLU A 303 -4.32 1.64 8.95
CA GLU A 303 -4.14 3.05 9.28
C GLU A 303 -3.12 3.18 10.42
N TYR A 304 -2.59 4.37 10.60
CA TYR A 304 -1.77 4.70 11.77
C TYR A 304 -2.32 5.95 12.46
N TYR A 305 -2.12 6.09 13.76
CA TYR A 305 -2.52 7.30 14.45
C TYR A 305 -1.50 8.41 14.16
N GLY A 306 -1.83 9.37 13.31
CA GLY A 306 -0.94 10.50 12.98
C GLY A 306 -0.59 11.38 14.19
N GLY A 307 -1.48 11.39 15.19
CA GLY A 307 -1.30 11.98 16.51
C GLY A 307 -0.54 11.12 17.52
N SER A 308 -0.15 9.89 17.15
CA SER A 308 0.74 9.01 17.93
C SER A 308 2.16 9.09 17.36
N GLY A 309 3.21 8.95 18.17
CA GLY A 309 4.53 9.48 17.80
C GLY A 309 5.54 9.62 18.94
N GLU A 310 5.62 8.71 19.89
CA GLU A 310 6.50 8.91 21.06
C GLU A 310 8.00 8.82 20.71
N ILE A 311 8.81 9.55 21.47
CA ILE A 311 10.27 9.47 21.40
C ILE A 311 10.76 8.20 22.10
N TYR A 312 11.36 7.28 21.37
CA TYR A 312 11.74 5.96 21.93
C TYR A 312 13.25 5.70 22.00
N GLU A 313 14.09 6.56 21.42
CA GLU A 313 15.55 6.43 21.47
C GLU A 313 16.20 7.79 21.25
N TYR A 314 17.33 8.05 21.92
CA TYR A 314 18.12 9.26 21.72
C TYR A 314 19.05 9.11 20.51
N VAL A 315 19.18 10.18 19.71
CA VAL A 315 20.07 10.22 18.53
C VAL A 315 21.06 11.38 18.62
N SER A 316 22.30 11.12 18.22
CA SER A 316 23.34 12.16 18.09
C SER A 316 23.33 12.76 16.69
N CYS A 317 23.24 14.09 16.59
CA CYS A 317 23.45 14.83 15.35
C CYS A 317 24.62 15.80 15.50
N SER A 318 25.65 15.65 14.66
CA SER A 318 26.86 16.47 14.63
C SER A 318 26.76 17.73 13.76
N GLN A 319 25.65 17.92 13.04
CA GLN A 319 25.45 19.05 12.12
C GLN A 319 24.54 20.16 12.67
N CYS A 320 23.71 19.86 13.67
CA CYS A 320 22.93 20.89 14.35
C CYS A 320 23.86 21.82 15.15
N GLU A 321 23.55 23.12 15.21
CA GLU A 321 24.38 24.17 15.84
C GLU A 321 25.70 24.51 15.12
N GLY A 322 25.94 23.94 13.94
CA GLY A 322 27.04 24.34 13.08
C GLY A 322 26.83 25.74 12.46
N THR A 323 27.89 26.29 11.87
CA THR A 323 27.81 27.53 11.10
C THR A 323 26.82 27.36 9.94
N PRO A 324 25.80 28.23 9.81
CA PRO A 324 24.87 28.17 8.69
C PRO A 324 25.64 28.25 7.35
N PRO A 325 25.32 27.42 6.36
CA PRO A 325 25.89 27.56 5.02
C PRO A 325 25.35 28.82 4.33
N ASP A 326 26.04 29.29 3.30
CA ASP A 326 25.70 30.53 2.58
C ASP A 326 24.29 30.53 1.95
N TYR A 327 23.72 29.36 1.69
CA TYR A 327 22.36 29.20 1.16
C TYR A 327 21.28 29.11 2.25
N ALA A 328 21.63 29.26 3.51
CA ALA A 328 20.66 29.25 4.59
C ALA A 328 19.74 30.47 4.55
N GLY A 329 18.43 30.23 4.71
CA GLY A 329 17.46 31.30 4.91
C GLY A 329 17.46 31.71 6.38
N CYS A 330 17.85 32.94 6.68
CA CYS A 330 17.86 33.49 8.04
C CYS A 330 16.73 34.50 8.23
N SER A 331 15.96 34.35 9.31
CA SER A 331 14.86 35.26 9.63
C SER A 331 14.80 35.53 11.13
N TYR A 332 14.61 36.80 11.50
CA TYR A 332 14.35 37.18 12.88
C TYR A 332 12.94 36.74 13.30
N GLY A 333 12.82 36.13 14.48
CA GLY A 333 11.56 35.75 15.09
C GLY A 333 11.44 36.22 16.53
N SER A 334 10.19 36.39 16.98
CA SER A 334 9.87 36.73 18.38
C SER A 334 9.56 35.48 19.20
N VAL A 335 9.71 35.57 20.53
CA VAL A 335 9.25 34.50 21.45
C VAL A 335 7.80 34.11 21.14
N GLY A 336 7.57 32.80 21.03
CA GLY A 336 6.25 32.24 20.78
C GLY A 336 5.82 32.23 19.32
N GLN A 337 6.60 32.83 18.41
CA GLN A 337 6.34 32.74 16.97
C GLN A 337 6.53 31.31 16.47
N GLU A 338 5.64 30.89 15.58
CA GLU A 338 5.57 29.54 15.03
C GLU A 338 5.63 29.59 13.50
N LEU A 339 6.31 28.62 12.89
CA LEU A 339 6.35 28.44 11.44
C LEU A 339 6.39 26.96 11.10
N ASN A 340 5.91 26.64 9.89
CA ASN A 340 6.06 25.33 9.28
C ASN A 340 7.15 25.35 8.22
N LEU A 341 7.83 24.23 8.07
CA LEU A 341 8.76 23.95 7.01
C LEU A 341 8.34 22.66 6.33
N ASP A 342 7.95 22.76 5.06
CA ASP A 342 7.65 21.60 4.24
C ASP A 342 8.94 20.81 3.98
N PHE A 343 8.89 19.50 4.20
CA PHE A 343 9.82 18.61 3.52
C PHE A 343 9.41 18.55 2.04
N GLY A 344 10.37 18.59 1.11
CA GLY A 344 10.05 18.20 -0.26
C GLY A 344 9.68 16.71 -0.36
N PRO A 345 9.41 16.18 -1.56
CA PRO A 345 8.94 14.80 -1.78
C PRO A 345 9.81 13.70 -1.17
N GLY A 346 11.08 13.99 -0.86
CA GLY A 346 12.02 12.96 -0.45
C GLY A 346 12.46 12.16 -1.67
N GLY A 347 13.76 11.99 -1.85
CA GLY A 347 14.25 10.91 -2.71
C GLY A 347 13.80 9.53 -2.16
N PRO A 348 14.03 8.42 -2.90
CA PRO A 348 13.60 7.08 -2.50
C PRO A 348 14.12 6.73 -1.10
N GLY A 349 13.23 6.85 -0.12
CA GLY A 349 13.52 6.82 1.32
C GLY A 349 13.62 5.40 1.85
N ASN A 350 14.53 4.60 1.31
CA ASN A 350 14.81 3.25 1.83
C ASN A 350 15.57 3.33 3.17
N ALA A 351 14.90 3.82 4.20
CA ALA A 351 15.31 3.64 5.59
C ALA A 351 14.51 2.46 6.16
N GLU A 352 14.80 1.26 5.67
CA GLU A 352 14.23 0.03 6.24
C GLU A 352 14.72 -0.09 7.70
N ILE A 353 13.81 0.05 8.66
CA ILE A 353 14.01 -0.54 9.98
C ILE A 353 13.13 -1.76 10.06
N LYS A 354 13.71 -2.85 10.54
CA LYS A 354 13.01 -4.03 11.00
C LYS A 354 12.74 -3.91 12.49
N THR A 355 11.48 -3.88 12.85
CA THR A 355 11.00 -3.91 14.24
C THR A 355 10.25 -5.22 14.46
N VAL A 356 10.58 -5.96 15.52
CA VAL A 356 9.83 -7.17 15.88
C VAL A 356 8.62 -6.77 16.72
N ILE A 357 7.43 -7.10 16.24
CA ILE A 357 6.15 -6.78 16.88
C ILE A 357 5.46 -8.07 17.27
N GLY A 358 4.88 -8.10 18.48
CA GLY A 358 4.08 -9.21 19.00
C GLY A 358 2.60 -8.97 18.78
N PHE A 359 1.95 -9.82 17.99
CA PHE A 359 0.52 -9.79 17.70
C PHE A 359 -0.22 -10.83 18.51
N SER A 360 -1.42 -10.51 18.98
CA SER A 360 -2.26 -11.45 19.73
C SER A 360 -3.60 -11.71 19.05
N PHE A 361 -4.34 -10.67 18.64
CA PHE A 361 -5.72 -10.74 18.13
C PHE A 361 -6.67 -11.58 19.00
N GLY A 362 -6.40 -11.64 20.32
CA GLY A 362 -7.12 -12.50 21.27
C GLY A 362 -6.69 -13.98 21.28
N TYR A 363 -5.59 -14.31 20.61
CA TYR A 363 -4.90 -15.59 20.63
C TYR A 363 -3.55 -15.48 21.37
N LYS A 364 -2.76 -16.55 21.38
CA LYS A 364 -1.40 -16.52 21.90
C LYS A 364 -0.55 -15.57 21.04
N VAL A 365 0.39 -14.88 21.69
CA VAL A 365 1.24 -13.91 21.01
C VAL A 365 2.18 -14.59 20.01
N PHE A 366 2.22 -14.08 18.79
CA PHE A 366 3.17 -14.45 17.75
C PHE A 366 3.95 -13.21 17.28
N TYR A 367 5.19 -13.40 16.84
CA TYR A 367 6.10 -12.30 16.55
C TYR A 367 6.45 -12.22 15.07
N LEU A 368 6.31 -11.03 14.49
CA LEU A 368 6.68 -10.75 13.11
C LEU A 368 7.62 -9.56 13.02
N SER A 369 8.54 -9.59 12.06
CA SER A 369 9.52 -8.53 11.83
C SER A 369 8.99 -7.53 10.81
N ILE A 370 8.32 -6.47 11.26
CA ILE A 370 7.79 -5.43 10.40
C ILE A 370 8.91 -4.52 9.88
N SER A 371 9.00 -4.41 8.56
CA SER A 371 9.73 -3.33 7.90
C SER A 371 8.80 -2.13 7.67
N TRP A 372 9.29 -0.92 7.93
CA TRP A 372 8.58 0.31 7.56
C TRP A 372 9.36 1.10 6.49
N TYR A 373 8.63 1.88 5.70
CA TYR A 373 9.17 2.68 4.62
C TYR A 373 8.43 4.00 4.50
N ARG A 374 9.13 5.02 4.00
CA ARG A 374 8.56 6.32 3.69
C ARG A 374 8.67 6.58 2.20
N GLU A 375 7.52 6.76 1.57
CA GLU A 375 7.39 7.26 0.21
C GLU A 375 6.26 8.28 0.24
N ILE A 376 6.52 9.49 -0.26
CA ILE A 376 5.53 10.56 -0.20
C ILE A 376 5.20 11.01 -1.61
N GLU A 377 4.01 10.64 -2.05
CA GLU A 377 3.50 11.04 -3.36
C GLU A 377 2.53 12.22 -3.29
N ILE A 378 1.75 12.35 -2.20
CA ILE A 378 0.65 13.33 -2.11
C ILE A 378 0.96 14.45 -1.11
N ASP A 379 0.89 14.18 0.20
CA ASP A 379 1.11 15.18 1.25
C ASP A 379 2.33 14.87 2.10
N HIS A 380 3.23 15.85 2.24
CA HIS A 380 4.46 15.72 3.02
C HIS A 380 4.20 15.93 4.52
N PHE A 381 5.04 15.27 5.33
CA PHE A 381 5.26 15.71 6.70
C PHE A 381 5.71 17.18 6.67
N GLU A 382 5.20 17.99 7.58
CA GLU A 382 5.73 19.34 7.82
C GLU A 382 6.47 19.34 9.16
N ILE A 383 7.63 19.99 9.21
CA ILE A 383 8.23 20.33 10.50
C ILE A 383 7.53 21.58 10.99
N TRP A 384 6.93 21.52 12.16
CA TRP A 384 6.52 22.72 12.89
C TRP A 384 7.65 23.10 13.84
N PHE A 385 7.88 24.40 14.02
CA PHE A 385 8.82 24.87 15.02
C PHE A 385 8.41 26.21 15.62
N LYS A 386 8.84 26.42 16.86
CA LYS A 386 8.49 27.56 17.69
C LYS A 386 9.72 28.15 18.38
N TRP A 387 9.86 29.47 18.28
CA TRP A 387 10.89 30.23 18.97
C TRP A 387 10.59 30.28 20.46
N LEU A 388 11.53 29.83 21.30
CA LEU A 388 11.47 30.00 22.76
C LEU A 388 12.24 31.25 23.21
N LYS A 389 13.10 31.81 22.35
CA LYS A 389 13.71 33.13 22.50
C LYS A 389 13.49 33.99 21.26
N SER A 390 13.62 35.30 21.40
CA SER A 390 13.73 36.19 20.23
C SER A 390 15.12 36.09 19.62
N GLY A 391 15.22 36.09 18.29
CA GLY A 391 16.51 36.04 17.60
C GLY A 391 16.41 35.61 16.14
N THR A 392 17.54 35.72 15.44
CA THR A 392 17.68 35.28 14.06
C THR A 392 17.91 33.77 14.00
N LEU A 393 16.96 33.04 13.44
CA LEU A 393 17.11 31.62 13.17
C LEU A 393 17.43 31.42 11.69
N CYS A 394 18.53 30.73 11.42
CA CYS A 394 18.91 30.26 10.11
C CYS A 394 18.43 28.82 9.92
N ARG A 395 17.82 28.55 8.76
CA ARG A 395 17.31 27.24 8.37
C ARG A 395 17.73 26.87 6.96
N TRP A 396 18.05 25.60 6.73
CA TRP A 396 18.39 25.10 5.41
C TRP A 396 18.05 23.62 5.24
N ARG A 397 17.76 23.23 4.00
CA ARG A 397 17.65 21.82 3.63
C ARG A 397 19.04 21.24 3.44
N HIS A 398 19.22 19.97 3.81
CA HIS A 398 20.51 19.30 3.63
C HIS A 398 20.96 19.37 2.16
N ASN A 399 22.21 19.78 1.92
CA ASN A 399 22.81 19.96 0.60
C ASN A 399 22.07 20.93 -0.33
N ASN A 400 21.29 21.87 0.21
CA ASN A 400 20.42 22.77 -0.55
C ASN A 400 19.44 22.02 -1.49
N ASP A 401 19.14 20.76 -1.19
CA ASP A 401 18.22 19.97 -1.99
C ASP A 401 16.78 20.30 -1.57
N PRO A 402 15.96 20.89 -2.46
CA PRO A 402 14.57 21.16 -2.16
C PRO A 402 13.78 19.89 -1.81
N ASN A 403 14.25 18.71 -2.20
CA ASN A 403 13.62 17.43 -1.93
C ASN A 403 14.18 16.71 -0.69
N SER A 404 15.11 17.33 0.06
CA SER A 404 15.70 16.71 1.24
C SER A 404 14.66 16.50 2.36
N TYR A 405 14.65 15.30 2.94
CA TYR A 405 13.91 14.92 4.15
C TYR A 405 14.64 15.31 5.44
N ARG A 406 15.72 16.08 5.33
CA ARG A 406 16.51 16.60 6.44
C ARG A 406 16.57 18.12 6.33
N ALA A 407 16.17 18.79 7.39
CA ALA A 407 16.33 20.22 7.59
C ALA A 407 17.21 20.46 8.81
N HIS A 408 17.92 21.58 8.80
CA HIS A 408 18.86 21.97 9.84
C HIS A 408 18.53 23.37 10.34
N PHE A 409 18.84 23.60 11.61
CA PHE A 409 18.61 24.86 12.31
C PHE A 409 19.90 25.30 13.01
N ALA A 410 20.16 26.60 12.97
CA ALA A 410 21.19 27.25 13.79
C ALA A 410 20.79 28.70 14.08
N TRP A 411 21.22 29.23 15.23
CA TRP A 411 21.09 30.65 15.53
C TRP A 411 22.14 31.44 14.75
N GLY A 412 21.73 32.54 14.14
CA GLY A 412 22.60 33.45 13.37
C GLY A 412 23.08 34.66 14.15
#